data_AF-A0A843AGU4-F1
#
_entry.id   AF-A0A843AGU4-F1
#
_cell.length_a   1.000
_cell.length_b   1.000
_cell.length_c   1.000
_cell.angle_alpha   90.00
_cell.angle_beta   90.00
_cell.angle_gamma   90.00
#
_symmetry.space_group_name_H-M   'P 1'
#
loop_
_entity.id
_entity.type
_entity.pdbx_description
1 polymer ?
#
loop_
_entity_poly.entity_id
_entity_poly.type
_entity_poly.pdbx_seq_one_letter_code
_entity_poly.pdbx_strand_id
1 'polypeptide(L)'
;MDNAYELKDPNVRLMEELIEIFDHLSKVAESKDKDVKEYLKALRSRARDAPTEIFTSGLALFTVTYLAKSKDCFSEMANELSKSPDRNTLLKNLEKKLIVTDDGQEKKCESPDFGYGSYLLILMYLLKRQRIVGENTTLKDFLKMASSYPPLSEKALMISELIKRFSEAYLPEPESEQH
;
A
#
# COMPACT_ATOMS: atom_id res chain seq x y z
N MET A 1 37.39 -9.55 -6.97
CA MET A 1 36.89 -8.17 -6.94
C MET A 1 36.33 -7.90 -8.31
N ASP A 2 35.00 -7.85 -8.41
CA ASP A 2 34.25 -7.07 -9.39
C ASP A 2 32.79 -7.15 -8.96
N ASN A 3 32.41 -6.20 -8.11
CA ASN A 3 31.02 -5.98 -7.70
C ASN A 3 30.30 -5.36 -8.90
N ALA A 4 29.75 -6.20 -9.77
CA ALA A 4 28.70 -5.80 -10.68
C ALA A 4 27.45 -5.49 -9.85
N TYR A 5 27.36 -4.26 -9.35
CA TYR A 5 26.05 -3.62 -9.16
C TYR A 5 25.42 -3.55 -10.56
N GLU A 6 24.80 -4.64 -10.99
CA GLU A 6 23.89 -4.60 -12.12
C GLU A 6 22.87 -3.50 -11.81
N LEU A 7 22.92 -2.42 -12.58
CA LEU A 7 21.87 -1.43 -12.69
C LEU A 7 20.64 -2.17 -13.25
N LYS A 8 19.95 -2.93 -12.39
CA LYS A 8 18.67 -3.53 -12.73
C LYS A 8 17.75 -2.39 -13.16
N ASP A 9 17.15 -2.54 -14.34
CA ASP A 9 16.16 -1.61 -14.89
C ASP A 9 15.16 -1.25 -13.77
N PRO A 10 14.90 0.06 -13.50
CA PRO A 10 13.97 0.48 -12.46
C PRO A 10 12.59 -0.21 -12.56
N ASN A 11 12.14 -0.53 -13.76
CA ASN A 11 10.89 -1.25 -13.99
C ASN A 11 10.99 -2.72 -13.55
N VAL A 12 12.12 -3.39 -13.82
CA VAL A 12 12.36 -4.76 -13.34
C VAL A 12 12.33 -4.79 -11.82
N ARG A 13 13.00 -3.82 -11.18
CA ARG A 13 12.99 -3.70 -9.72
C ARG A 13 11.59 -3.44 -9.17
N LEU A 14 10.80 -2.57 -9.81
CA LEU A 14 9.41 -2.31 -9.40
C LEU A 14 8.57 -3.58 -9.44
N MET A 15 8.72 -4.38 -10.50
CA MET A 15 8.02 -5.65 -10.64
C MET A 15 8.44 -6.67 -9.58
N GLU A 16 9.74 -6.77 -9.27
CA GLU A 16 10.24 -7.62 -8.16
C GLU A 16 9.61 -7.20 -6.82
N GLU A 17 9.59 -5.91 -6.51
CA GLU A 17 8.96 -5.41 -5.26
C GLU A 17 7.47 -5.74 -5.20
N LEU A 18 6.73 -5.57 -6.30
CA LEU A 18 5.30 -5.91 -6.36
C LEU A 18 5.05 -7.41 -6.21
N ILE A 19 5.81 -8.26 -6.93
CA ILE A 19 5.71 -9.71 -6.79
C ILE A 19 5.92 -10.10 -5.34
N GLU A 20 7.01 -9.64 -4.72
CA GLU A 20 7.34 -10.03 -3.35
C GLU A 20 6.31 -9.54 -2.32
N ILE A 21 5.78 -8.31 -2.47
CA ILE A 21 4.74 -7.80 -1.57
C ILE A 21 3.47 -8.64 -1.68
N PHE A 22 2.98 -8.88 -2.89
CA PHE A 22 1.68 -9.51 -3.10
C PHE A 22 1.73 -11.03 -2.94
N ASP A 23 2.83 -11.69 -3.30
CA ASP A 23 3.06 -13.11 -3.01
C ASP A 23 3.10 -13.36 -1.49
N HIS A 24 3.79 -12.50 -0.74
CA HIS A 24 3.81 -12.58 0.72
C HIS A 24 2.42 -12.43 1.32
N LEU A 25 1.66 -11.41 0.93
CA LEU A 25 0.29 -11.20 1.40
C LEU A 25 -0.64 -12.36 1.01
N SER A 26 -0.45 -12.96 -0.16
CA SER A 26 -1.21 -14.15 -0.60
C SER A 26 -0.94 -15.35 0.33
N LYS A 27 0.33 -15.63 0.65
CA LYS A 27 0.71 -16.69 1.59
C LYS A 27 0.17 -16.45 3.01
N VAL A 28 0.11 -15.19 3.44
CA VAL A 28 -0.55 -14.82 4.70
C VAL A 28 -2.05 -15.11 4.65
N ALA A 29 -2.71 -14.94 3.50
CA ALA A 29 -4.12 -15.29 3.30
C ALA A 29 -4.38 -16.80 3.34
N GLU A 30 -3.44 -17.60 2.84
CA GLU A 30 -3.53 -19.07 2.80
C GLU A 30 -3.28 -19.70 4.18
N SER A 31 -2.40 -19.09 4.98
CA SER A 31 -1.95 -19.63 6.28
C SER A 31 -2.80 -19.22 7.48
N LYS A 32 -3.77 -18.30 7.32
CA LYS A 32 -4.52 -17.71 8.44
C LYS A 32 -6.04 -17.73 8.26
N ASP A 33 -6.72 -17.49 9.37
CA ASP A 33 -8.18 -17.51 9.56
C ASP A 33 -8.98 -16.65 8.58
N LYS A 34 -10.29 -16.92 8.51
CA LYS A 34 -11.28 -16.20 7.67
C LYS A 34 -11.17 -14.67 7.81
N ASP A 35 -10.86 -14.19 9.02
CA ASP A 35 -10.69 -12.77 9.31
C ASP A 35 -9.60 -12.14 8.45
N VAL A 36 -8.42 -12.74 8.32
CA VAL A 36 -7.31 -12.18 7.53
C VAL A 36 -7.69 -12.01 6.05
N LYS A 37 -8.49 -12.94 5.51
CA LYS A 37 -8.97 -12.85 4.13
C LYS A 37 -9.85 -11.62 3.91
N GLU A 38 -10.69 -11.24 4.87
CA GLU A 38 -11.52 -10.03 4.75
C GLU A 38 -10.70 -8.74 4.69
N TYR A 39 -9.60 -8.65 5.43
CA TYR A 39 -8.70 -7.50 5.39
C TYR A 39 -7.97 -7.41 4.04
N LEU A 40 -7.56 -8.55 3.49
CA LEU A 40 -6.92 -8.61 2.17
C LEU A 40 -7.91 -8.37 1.02
N LYS A 41 -9.18 -8.78 1.15
CA LYS A 41 -10.27 -8.39 0.25
C LYS A 41 -10.46 -6.86 0.27
N ALA A 42 -10.41 -6.23 1.45
CA ALA A 42 -10.51 -4.79 1.56
C ALA A 42 -9.33 -4.05 0.88
N LEU A 43 -8.09 -4.54 1.05
CA LEU A 43 -6.93 -4.02 0.30
C LEU A 43 -7.12 -4.19 -1.22
N ARG A 44 -7.56 -5.36 -1.70
CA ARG A 44 -7.88 -5.59 -3.12
C ARG A 44 -8.92 -4.60 -3.62
N SER A 45 -10.00 -4.38 -2.88
CA SER A 45 -11.03 -3.42 -3.24
C SER A 45 -10.46 -2.00 -3.39
N ARG A 46 -9.68 -1.52 -2.42
CA ARG A 46 -9.04 -0.19 -2.52
C ARG A 46 -8.04 -0.09 -3.66
N ALA A 47 -7.25 -1.13 -3.89
CA ALA A 47 -6.32 -1.17 -5.01
C ALA A 47 -7.03 -1.07 -6.38
N ARG A 48 -8.24 -1.65 -6.52
CA ARG A 48 -9.04 -1.55 -7.76
C ARG A 48 -9.57 -0.15 -8.02
N ASP A 49 -10.01 0.53 -6.97
CA ASP A 49 -10.65 1.85 -7.05
C ASP A 49 -9.61 2.98 -7.18
N ALA A 50 -8.44 2.82 -6.56
CA ALA A 50 -7.47 3.88 -6.38
C ALA A 50 -6.94 4.56 -7.66
N PRO A 51 -6.66 3.86 -8.78
CA PRO A 51 -6.25 4.55 -10.01
C PRO A 51 -7.29 5.56 -10.49
N THR A 52 -8.57 5.16 -10.49
CA THR A 52 -9.69 6.03 -10.86
C THR A 52 -9.83 7.19 -9.87
N GLU A 53 -9.73 6.94 -8.56
CA GLU A 53 -9.81 7.99 -7.54
C GLU A 53 -8.65 8.99 -7.65
N ILE A 54 -7.42 8.55 -7.91
CA ILE A 54 -6.26 9.43 -8.14
C ILE A 54 -6.48 10.28 -9.39
N PHE A 55 -6.95 9.67 -10.49
CA PHE A 55 -7.22 10.38 -11.73
C PHE A 55 -8.31 11.45 -11.57
N THR A 56 -9.39 11.13 -10.84
CA THR A 56 -10.56 12.00 -10.71
C THR A 56 -10.40 13.08 -9.64
N SER A 57 -9.81 12.76 -8.49
CA SER A 57 -9.70 13.67 -7.34
C SER A 57 -8.32 14.34 -7.20
N GLY A 58 -7.32 13.81 -7.89
CA GLY A 58 -5.92 14.21 -7.75
C GLY A 58 -5.24 13.55 -6.54
N LEU A 59 -3.93 13.34 -6.66
CA LEU A 59 -3.13 12.58 -5.70
C LEU A 59 -3.15 13.17 -4.27
N ALA A 60 -3.20 14.50 -4.13
CA ALA A 60 -3.22 15.15 -2.83
C ALA A 60 -4.52 14.87 -2.07
N LEU A 61 -5.67 15.08 -2.71
CA LEU A 61 -6.97 14.83 -2.09
C LEU A 61 -7.16 13.34 -1.80
N PHE A 62 -6.81 12.49 -2.76
CA PHE A 62 -6.75 11.03 -2.60
C PHE A 62 -5.99 10.64 -1.31
N THR A 63 -4.78 11.17 -1.12
CA THR A 63 -3.92 10.84 0.01
C THR A 63 -4.55 11.26 1.34
N VAL A 64 -5.10 12.46 1.41
CA VAL A 64 -5.78 12.97 2.62
C VAL A 64 -7.01 12.11 2.95
N THR A 65 -7.78 11.71 1.94
CA THR A 65 -8.95 10.83 2.13
C THR A 65 -8.54 9.46 2.68
N TYR A 66 -7.48 8.85 2.13
CA TYR A 66 -7.01 7.53 2.59
C TYR A 66 -6.45 7.60 4.02
N LEU A 67 -5.71 8.67 4.33
CA LEU A 67 -5.24 8.94 5.70
C LEU A 67 -6.38 9.06 6.71
N ALA A 68 -7.42 9.82 6.35
CA ALA A 68 -8.56 10.05 7.24
C ALA A 68 -9.31 8.74 7.51
N LYS A 69 -9.52 7.93 6.47
CA LYS A 69 -10.21 6.65 6.56
C LYS A 69 -9.38 5.54 7.22
N SER A 70 -8.05 5.66 7.24
CA SER A 70 -7.19 4.65 7.86
C SER A 70 -6.86 4.94 9.33
N LYS A 71 -7.35 6.03 9.91
CA LYS A 71 -6.88 6.58 11.19
C LYS A 71 -7.00 5.58 12.35
N ASP A 72 -8.04 4.77 12.37
CA ASP A 72 -8.29 3.82 13.45
C ASP A 72 -7.35 2.60 13.38
N CYS A 73 -6.96 2.17 12.17
CA CYS A 73 -5.99 1.10 11.98
C CYS A 73 -4.53 1.58 12.05
N PHE A 74 -4.27 2.81 11.60
CA PHE A 74 -2.94 3.38 11.44
C PHE A 74 -2.87 4.80 12.02
N SER A 75 -2.95 4.90 13.33
CA SER A 75 -2.91 6.17 14.07
C SER A 75 -1.61 6.98 13.83
N GLU A 76 -0.50 6.30 13.54
CA GLU A 76 0.81 6.91 13.25
C GLU A 76 1.14 6.95 11.74
N MET A 77 0.16 6.75 10.85
CA MET A 77 0.38 6.68 9.39
C MET A 77 1.20 7.86 8.85
N ALA A 78 0.95 9.08 9.31
CA ALA A 78 1.72 10.25 8.86
C ALA A 78 3.24 10.13 9.19
N ASN A 79 3.58 9.52 10.33
CA ASN A 79 4.96 9.23 10.72
C ASN A 79 5.52 8.08 9.87
N GLU A 80 4.75 7.02 9.66
CA GLU A 80 5.14 5.87 8.85
C GLU A 80 5.43 6.27 7.39
N LEU A 81 4.57 7.09 6.78
CA LEU A 81 4.77 7.61 5.42
C LEU A 81 5.98 8.54 5.31
N SER A 82 6.37 9.19 6.41
CA SER A 82 7.56 10.03 6.45
C SER A 82 8.86 9.21 6.51
N LYS A 83 8.79 7.92 6.89
CA LYS A 83 9.92 6.99 6.87
C LYS A 83 10.10 6.37 5.48
N SER A 84 11.27 5.79 5.23
CA SER A 84 11.55 4.97 4.04
C SER A 84 11.90 3.54 4.50
N PRO A 85 10.93 2.76 5.00
CA PRO A 85 11.20 1.41 5.48
C PRO A 85 11.72 0.54 4.33
N ASP A 86 12.57 -0.44 4.64
CA ASP A 86 12.82 -1.55 3.73
C ASP A 86 11.57 -2.43 3.58
N ARG A 87 11.55 -3.29 2.55
CA ARG A 87 10.44 -4.20 2.27
C ARG A 87 10.06 -5.06 3.48
N ASN A 88 11.04 -5.60 4.20
CA ASN A 88 10.77 -6.49 5.33
C ASN A 88 10.07 -5.74 6.46
N THR A 89 10.43 -4.49 6.68
CA THR A 89 9.80 -3.61 7.67
C THR A 89 8.37 -3.26 7.25
N LEU A 90 8.13 -2.97 5.95
CA LEU A 90 6.77 -2.79 5.43
C LEU A 90 5.92 -4.03 5.68
N LEU A 91 6.39 -5.22 5.29
CA LEU A 91 5.64 -6.48 5.41
C LEU A 91 5.32 -6.81 6.87
N LYS A 92 6.28 -6.66 7.78
CA LYS A 92 6.06 -6.85 9.22
C LYS A 92 5.00 -5.89 9.77
N ASN A 93 4.99 -4.63 9.33
CA ASN A 93 3.98 -3.67 9.77
C ASN A 93 2.59 -4.05 9.26
N LEU A 94 2.47 -4.47 8.00
CA LEU A 94 1.21 -4.95 7.42
C LEU A 94 0.70 -6.19 8.16
N GLU A 95 1.57 -7.17 8.42
CA GLU A 95 1.22 -8.37 9.17
C GLU A 95 0.80 -8.09 10.60
N LYS A 96 1.50 -7.19 11.30
CA LYS A 96 1.12 -6.81 12.68
C LYS A 96 -0.30 -6.27 12.73
N LYS A 97 -0.75 -5.58 11.69
CA LYS A 97 -2.12 -5.06 11.57
C LYS A 97 -3.14 -6.11 11.14
N LEU A 98 -2.69 -7.23 10.57
CA LEU A 98 -3.51 -8.40 10.23
C LEU A 98 -3.65 -9.38 11.41
N ILE A 99 -2.67 -9.43 12.32
CA ILE A 99 -2.68 -10.29 13.51
C ILE A 99 -3.52 -9.58 14.57
N VAL A 100 -4.78 -9.98 14.65
CA VAL A 100 -5.68 -9.64 15.76
C VAL A 100 -5.24 -10.49 16.95
N THR A 101 -4.59 -9.90 17.96
CA THR A 101 -4.36 -10.63 19.22
C THR A 101 -5.62 -10.57 20.07
N ASP A 102 -6.13 -11.73 20.47
CA ASP A 102 -7.24 -11.90 21.43
C ASP A 102 -6.87 -11.51 22.87
N ASP A 103 -5.72 -10.84 23.08
CA ASP A 103 -5.21 -10.46 24.40
C ASP A 103 -5.91 -9.21 25.00
N GLY A 104 -7.11 -8.88 24.49
CA GLY A 104 -8.13 -8.17 25.25
C GLY A 104 -8.00 -6.65 25.39
N GLN A 105 -7.07 -5.97 24.71
CA GLN A 105 -6.96 -4.50 24.80
C GLN A 105 -6.67 -3.73 23.51
N GLU A 106 -6.31 -4.36 22.39
CA GLU A 106 -6.18 -3.63 21.12
C GLU A 106 -7.53 -3.57 20.39
N LYS A 107 -8.03 -2.35 20.16
CA LYS A 107 -9.24 -2.11 19.35
C LYS A 107 -9.02 -2.75 17.98
N LYS A 108 -9.80 -3.79 17.67
CA LYS A 108 -9.76 -4.47 16.37
C LYS A 108 -10.04 -3.44 15.28
N CYS A 109 -9.01 -3.14 14.52
CA CYS A 109 -9.02 -2.32 13.32
C CYS A 109 -10.08 -2.87 12.34
N GLU A 110 -10.96 -2.05 11.76
CA GLU A 110 -11.95 -2.55 10.80
C GLU A 110 -11.29 -2.90 9.45
N SER A 111 -11.80 -3.93 8.76
CA SER A 111 -11.21 -4.35 7.48
C SER A 111 -11.17 -3.24 6.41
N PRO A 112 -12.18 -2.34 6.26
CA PRO A 112 -12.09 -1.25 5.29
C PRO A 112 -10.96 -0.28 5.59
N ASP A 113 -10.82 0.11 6.86
CA ASP A 113 -9.78 1.03 7.35
C ASP A 113 -8.37 0.44 7.13
N PHE A 114 -8.24 -0.88 7.31
CA PHE A 114 -7.02 -1.60 6.93
C PHE A 114 -6.72 -1.44 5.45
N GLY A 115 -7.72 -1.65 4.59
CA GLY A 115 -7.58 -1.52 3.14
C GLY A 115 -7.04 -0.15 2.72
N TYR A 116 -7.57 0.94 3.30
CA TYR A 116 -7.09 2.30 3.01
C TYR A 116 -5.64 2.51 3.44
N GLY A 117 -5.30 2.13 4.68
CA GLY A 117 -3.97 2.37 5.21
C GLY A 117 -2.90 1.50 4.56
N SER A 118 -3.17 0.21 4.39
CA SER A 118 -2.25 -0.72 3.73
C SER A 118 -1.96 -0.33 2.29
N TYR A 119 -2.98 0.08 1.53
CA TYR A 119 -2.79 0.61 0.18
C TYR A 119 -1.87 1.82 0.17
N LEU A 120 -2.13 2.79 1.05
CA LEU A 120 -1.36 4.03 1.09
C LEU A 120 0.11 3.78 1.48
N LEU A 121 0.37 2.86 2.41
CA LEU A 121 1.72 2.42 2.77
C LEU A 121 2.46 1.80 1.59
N ILE A 122 1.80 0.89 0.86
CA ILE A 122 2.38 0.23 -0.31
C ILE A 122 2.71 1.27 -1.40
N LEU A 123 1.77 2.17 -1.73
CA LEU A 123 1.99 3.21 -2.73
C LEU A 123 3.17 4.11 -2.35
N MET A 124 3.22 4.60 -1.10
CA MET A 124 4.29 5.47 -0.64
C MET A 124 5.64 4.75 -0.60
N TYR A 125 5.66 3.50 -0.15
CA TYR A 125 6.85 2.65 -0.19
C TYR A 125 7.42 2.55 -1.61
N LEU A 126 6.57 2.24 -2.59
CA LEU A 126 7.00 2.09 -3.98
C LEU A 126 7.47 3.42 -4.57
N LEU A 127 6.78 4.54 -4.31
CA LEU A 127 7.21 5.87 -4.76
C LEU A 127 8.60 6.24 -4.22
N LYS A 128 8.88 5.94 -2.95
CA LYS A 128 10.20 6.14 -2.34
C LYS A 128 11.24 5.18 -2.92
N ARG A 129 10.90 3.91 -3.07
CA ARG A 129 11.83 2.89 -3.57
C ARG A 129 12.25 3.13 -5.02
N GLN A 130 11.33 3.65 -5.82
CA GLN A 130 11.59 4.08 -7.20
C GLN A 130 12.23 5.47 -7.30
N ARG A 131 12.54 6.11 -6.16
CA ARG A 131 13.12 7.47 -6.07
C ARG A 131 12.29 8.54 -6.80
N ILE A 132 10.98 8.30 -6.93
CA ILE A 132 10.03 9.28 -7.46
C ILE A 132 9.81 10.37 -6.41
N VAL A 133 9.79 9.98 -5.13
CA VAL A 133 9.85 10.89 -3.99
C VAL A 133 11.09 10.55 -3.15
N GLY A 134 11.62 11.54 -2.44
CA GLY A 134 12.82 11.36 -1.62
C GLY A 134 12.58 10.45 -0.42
N GLU A 135 13.62 9.75 0.02
CA GLU A 135 13.55 8.85 1.19
C GLU A 135 13.06 9.59 2.45
N ASN A 136 13.52 10.83 2.63
CA ASN A 136 13.17 11.71 3.75
C ASN A 136 11.97 12.64 3.47
N THR A 137 11.24 12.43 2.38
CA THR A 137 10.02 13.20 2.10
C THR A 137 9.00 12.97 3.21
N THR A 138 8.63 14.05 3.90
CA THR A 138 7.56 14.03 4.91
C THR A 138 6.19 14.01 4.24
N LEU A 139 5.13 13.66 5.00
CA LEU A 139 3.76 13.75 4.48
C LEU A 139 3.43 15.17 3.98
N LYS A 140 3.86 16.22 4.69
CA LYS A 140 3.62 17.61 4.29
C LYS A 140 4.30 17.93 2.95
N ASP A 141 5.55 17.50 2.79
CA ASP A 141 6.29 17.69 1.52
C ASP A 141 5.61 16.94 0.38
N PHE A 142 5.19 15.69 0.64
CA PHE A 142 4.47 14.88 -0.32
C PHE A 142 3.17 15.55 -0.78
N LEU A 143 2.32 16.01 0.15
CA LEU A 143 1.06 16.68 -0.18
C LEU A 143 1.29 17.97 -0.98
N LYS A 144 2.34 18.72 -0.66
CA LYS A 144 2.74 19.91 -1.44
C LYS A 144 3.10 19.51 -2.86
N MET A 145 3.97 18.52 -3.05
CA MET A 145 4.35 18.01 -4.37
C MET A 145 3.14 17.47 -5.15
N ALA A 146 2.30 16.68 -4.50
CA ALA A 146 1.10 16.09 -5.11
C ALA A 146 0.09 17.16 -5.59
N SER A 147 0.10 18.34 -4.96
CA SER A 147 -0.78 19.46 -5.34
C SER A 147 -0.18 20.37 -6.43
N SER A 148 1.15 20.41 -6.57
CA SER A 148 1.83 21.40 -7.41
C SER A 148 2.74 20.83 -8.50
N TYR A 149 2.93 19.51 -8.55
CA TYR A 149 3.84 18.85 -9.48
C TYR A 149 3.14 17.70 -10.22
N PRO A 150 2.52 17.98 -11.38
CA PRO A 150 1.75 16.99 -12.14
C PRO A 150 2.47 15.66 -12.45
N PRO A 151 3.79 15.64 -12.76
CA PRO A 151 4.48 14.38 -13.03
C PRO A 151 4.47 13.38 -11.86
N LEU A 152 4.36 13.85 -10.61
CA LEU A 152 4.21 12.95 -9.47
C LEU A 152 2.88 12.19 -9.52
N SER A 153 1.79 12.86 -9.89
CA SER A 153 0.47 12.24 -10.04
C SER A 153 0.44 11.21 -11.16
N GLU A 154 1.10 11.49 -12.29
CA GLU A 154 1.24 10.54 -13.41
C GLU A 154 1.99 9.28 -12.97
N LYS A 155 3.12 9.43 -12.27
CA LYS A 155 3.90 8.29 -11.76
C LYS A 155 3.16 7.50 -10.69
N ALA A 156 2.45 8.18 -9.78
CA ALA A 156 1.59 7.52 -8.81
C ALA A 156 0.49 6.71 -9.50
N LEU A 157 -0.18 7.29 -10.51
CA LEU A 157 -1.21 6.59 -11.28
C LEU A 157 -0.68 5.33 -11.97
N MET A 158 0.51 5.40 -12.59
CA MET A 158 1.16 4.21 -13.19
C MET A 158 1.43 3.11 -12.16
N ILE A 159 1.96 3.47 -10.99
CA ILE A 159 2.20 2.51 -9.91
C ILE A 159 0.88 1.95 -9.37
N SER A 160 -0.15 2.79 -9.21
CA SER A 160 -1.48 2.38 -8.77
C SER A 160 -2.13 1.37 -9.71
N GLU A 161 -1.99 1.54 -11.04
CA GLU A 161 -2.46 0.55 -12.00
C GLU A 161 -1.72 -0.80 -11.85
N LEU A 162 -0.43 -0.79 -11.54
CA LEU A 162 0.30 -2.03 -11.25
C LEU A 162 -0.16 -2.66 -9.93
N ILE A 163 -0.28 -1.88 -8.85
CA ILE A 163 -0.81 -2.34 -7.56
C ILE A 163 -2.18 -3.00 -7.76
N LYS A 164 -3.06 -2.39 -8.56
CA LYS A 164 -4.35 -2.97 -8.95
C LYS A 164 -4.17 -4.35 -9.57
N ARG A 165 -3.38 -4.47 -10.65
CA ARG A 165 -3.18 -5.75 -11.36
C ARG A 165 -2.63 -6.85 -10.46
N PHE A 166 -1.67 -6.52 -9.60
CA PHE A 166 -1.11 -7.49 -8.66
C PHE A 166 -2.10 -7.86 -7.54
N SER A 167 -2.84 -6.88 -7.02
CA SER A 167 -3.91 -7.18 -6.05
C SER A 167 -4.99 -8.09 -6.65
N GLU A 168 -5.31 -7.89 -7.94
CA GLU A 168 -6.29 -8.69 -8.68
C GLU A 168 -5.80 -10.12 -8.95
N ALA A 169 -4.49 -10.31 -9.08
CA ALA A 169 -3.90 -11.63 -9.32
C ALA A 169 -3.65 -12.44 -8.04
N TYR A 170 -3.27 -11.80 -6.94
CA TYR A 170 -2.74 -12.49 -5.75
C TYR A 170 -3.68 -12.51 -4.54
N LEU A 171 -4.59 -11.53 -4.41
CA LEU A 171 -5.43 -11.40 -3.20
C LEU A 171 -6.82 -12.00 -3.41
N PRO A 172 -7.54 -12.42 -2.34
CA PRO A 172 -8.86 -13.04 -2.48
C PRO A 172 -9.90 -12.10 -3.09
N GLU A 173 -10.82 -12.64 -3.89
CA GLU A 173 -11.96 -11.88 -4.40
C GLU A 173 -13.01 -11.63 -3.32
N PRO A 174 -13.72 -10.49 -3.35
CA PRO A 174 -14.96 -10.35 -2.58
C PRO A 174 -15.95 -11.42 -3.05
N GLU A 175 -16.64 -12.07 -2.12
CA GLU A 175 -17.70 -13.02 -2.47
C GLU A 175 -18.77 -12.27 -3.25
N SER A 176 -19.08 -12.73 -4.47
CA SER A 176 -20.21 -12.20 -5.22
C SER A 176 -21.49 -12.58 -4.47
N GLU A 177 -22.26 -11.61 -4.00
CA GLU A 177 -23.62 -11.86 -3.54
C GLU A 177 -24.37 -12.56 -4.69
N GLN A 178 -24.70 -13.84 -4.50
CA GLN A 178 -25.61 -14.55 -5.39
C GLN A 178 -26.99 -13.95 -5.14
N HIS A 179 -27.40 -13.00 -5.98
CA HIS A 179 -28.77 -12.51 -6.06
C HIS A 179 -29.66 -13.49 -6.83
#